data_AF-A0A9W7KNC5-F1
#
_entry.id   AF-A0A9W7KNC5-F1
#
_cell.length_a   1.000
_cell.length_b   1.000
_cell.length_c   1.000
_cell.angle_alpha   90.00
_cell.angle_beta   90.00
_cell.angle_gamma   90.00
#
_symmetry.space_group_name_H-M   'P 1'
#
loop_
_entity.id
_entity.type
_entity.pdbx_description
1 polymer ?
#
loop_
_entity_poly.entity_id
_entity_poly.type
_entity_poly.pdbx_seq_one_letter_code
_entity_poly.pdbx_strand_id
1 'polypeptide(L)'
;MTDTVLQNATLTGAFVPAPDAQPPKPRHVGNFFAIDARAWVLACALGLNAAIAYLILAAFSRRDNRTTCAGVEAVKQYARVGWSRAAKAIDLLETAGLVSTPDRPKLLRVLTPAHTIPECEGYPPEPLTDRERRLYDWLVPGGSWLPSRACPELGGFRPRTLIRGIVDKGWARALGGHIYAPVGYDPAAAALPAWIWLPRSLVVGAGGDTPPIVELRQAQSVGLLRLFVQLYGVQDLAEDGGLPWTFARYRHTKLRVGDRGRYVVVAFGNPQPQFNLTHPLVQAHANAHPENPTAGLAQFKEQLNRLIDMGLVEVVDHLIESLSGEAEILHPCPRTNGNVLERKVAQAADAAARALLPAPRIAAAVRPLGASYTLVPVPSVLEQVELIGILRLRYRAWTRRTAAWSANTKERCQSHLQQYERMLATVRRGHPTTP
;
A
#
# COMPACT_ATOMS: atom_id res chain seq x y z
N MET A 1 -52.94 61.42 33.20
CA MET A 1 -52.46 61.02 34.54
C MET A 1 -53.14 59.71 34.87
N THR A 2 -52.45 58.61 34.56
CA THR A 2 -52.80 57.18 34.62
C THR A 2 -51.98 56.58 33.46
N ASP A 3 -51.32 55.43 33.52
CA ASP A 3 -51.22 54.41 34.55
C ASP A 3 -50.09 53.44 34.12
N THR A 4 -49.72 52.53 35.04
CA THR A 4 -49.22 51.16 34.77
C THR A 4 -47.70 50.87 34.78
N VAL A 5 -47.25 50.49 35.99
CA VAL A 5 -46.66 49.18 36.39
C VAL A 5 -45.35 48.66 35.74
N LEU A 6 -44.36 48.54 36.63
CA LEU A 6 -43.22 47.62 36.74
C LEU A 6 -43.23 46.32 35.91
N GLN A 7 -42.17 46.09 35.12
CA GLN A 7 -41.49 44.78 35.01
C GLN A 7 -39.97 44.96 34.83
N ASN A 8 -39.21 44.18 35.60
CA ASN A 8 -37.75 44.08 35.57
C ASN A 8 -37.24 43.53 34.23
N ALA A 9 -36.22 44.15 33.64
CA ALA A 9 -35.41 43.55 32.58
C ALA A 9 -33.91 43.75 32.88
N THR A 10 -33.29 42.65 33.28
CA THR A 10 -31.86 42.51 33.57
C THR A 10 -31.04 42.62 32.29
N LEU A 11 -29.97 43.41 32.34
CA LEU A 11 -28.91 43.54 31.34
C LEU A 11 -28.29 42.17 31.01
N THR A 12 -28.40 41.72 29.75
CA THR A 12 -27.54 40.67 29.17
C THR A 12 -27.32 40.95 27.68
N GLY A 13 -26.48 41.95 27.39
CA GLY A 13 -25.94 42.14 26.05
C GLY A 13 -24.79 41.15 25.80
N ALA A 14 -25.12 39.97 25.29
CA ALA A 14 -24.12 38.98 24.86
C ALA A 14 -23.38 39.48 23.61
N PHE A 15 -22.05 39.56 23.72
CA PHE A 15 -21.13 39.72 22.60
C PHE A 15 -21.33 38.56 21.61
N VAL A 16 -21.83 38.85 20.41
CA VAL A 16 -21.93 37.86 19.33
C VAL A 16 -20.59 37.84 18.60
N PRO A 17 -19.76 36.78 18.72
CA PRO A 17 -18.57 36.66 17.89
C PRO A 17 -18.99 36.46 16.43
N ALA A 18 -18.30 37.16 15.53
CA ALA A 18 -18.48 36.97 14.09
C ALA A 18 -18.29 35.48 13.73
N PRO A 19 -19.09 34.92 12.80
CA PRO A 19 -18.94 33.54 12.39
C PRO A 19 -17.53 33.31 11.84
N ASP A 20 -16.86 32.29 12.41
CA ASP A 20 -15.52 31.84 12.06
C ASP A 20 -15.31 31.88 10.54
N ALA A 21 -14.31 32.65 10.11
CA ALA A 21 -13.85 32.65 8.74
C ALA A 21 -13.46 31.21 8.36
N GLN A 22 -14.30 30.57 7.54
CA GLN A 22 -13.99 29.25 7.00
C GLN A 22 -12.61 29.32 6.33
N PRO A 23 -11.71 28.35 6.60
CA PRO A 23 -10.42 28.33 5.93
C PRO A 23 -10.63 28.32 4.41
N PRO A 24 -9.79 29.04 3.65
CA PRO A 24 -9.97 29.20 2.21
C PRO A 24 -10.07 27.84 1.54
N LYS A 25 -11.20 27.55 0.86
CA LYS A 25 -11.40 26.32 0.09
C LYS A 25 -10.30 26.24 -0.99
N PRO A 26 -9.32 25.33 -0.86
CA PRO A 26 -8.30 25.19 -1.89
C PRO A 26 -8.97 24.66 -3.16
N ARG A 27 -8.66 25.24 -4.32
CA ARG A 27 -9.02 24.65 -5.62
C ARG A 27 -8.30 23.30 -5.73
N HIS A 28 -9.01 22.22 -5.44
CA HIS A 28 -8.44 20.88 -5.29
C HIS A 28 -8.09 20.26 -6.64
N VAL A 29 -6.89 19.66 -6.71
CA VAL A 29 -6.40 18.93 -7.87
C VAL A 29 -6.52 17.44 -7.53
N GLY A 30 -7.57 16.78 -8.02
CA GLY A 30 -7.79 15.34 -7.84
C GLY A 30 -8.15 14.88 -6.41
N ASN A 31 -8.61 13.63 -6.29
CA ASN A 31 -8.97 12.98 -5.02
C ASN A 31 -7.82 12.14 -4.42
N PHE A 32 -6.58 12.49 -4.73
CA PHE A 32 -5.37 11.76 -4.31
C PHE A 32 -4.19 12.72 -4.12
N PHE A 33 -3.14 12.24 -3.47
CA PHE A 33 -1.88 12.94 -3.22
C PHE A 33 -0.71 11.95 -3.27
N ALA A 34 0.53 12.44 -3.29
CA ALA A 34 1.72 11.60 -3.22
C ALA A 34 2.61 11.96 -2.02
N ILE A 35 3.36 10.98 -1.54
CA ILE A 35 4.46 11.15 -0.59
C ILE A 35 5.69 10.39 -1.08
N ASP A 36 6.89 10.81 -0.68
CA ASP A 36 8.11 10.06 -0.98
C ASP A 36 8.28 8.91 0.03
N ALA A 37 8.45 7.68 -0.47
CA ALA A 37 8.59 6.47 0.33
C ALA A 37 9.74 6.56 1.35
N ARG A 38 10.81 7.28 1.01
CA ARG A 38 12.02 7.40 1.84
C ARG A 38 11.77 8.36 3.00
N ALA A 39 11.17 9.52 2.70
CA ALA A 39 10.73 10.48 3.71
C ALA A 39 9.66 9.88 4.65
N TRP A 40 8.80 8.99 4.13
CA TRP A 40 7.80 8.30 4.93
C TRP A 40 8.40 7.42 6.02
N VAL A 41 9.48 6.69 5.72
CA VAL A 41 10.17 5.86 6.72
C VAL A 41 10.70 6.71 7.87
N LEU A 42 11.32 7.85 7.56
CA LEU A 42 11.80 8.79 8.57
C LEU A 42 10.66 9.41 9.38
N ALA A 43 9.55 9.80 8.72
CA ALA A 43 8.37 10.32 9.41
C ALA A 43 7.78 9.31 10.41
N CYS A 44 7.81 8.01 10.09
CA CYS A 44 7.43 6.94 11.02
C CYS A 44 8.42 6.80 12.20
N ALA A 45 9.73 6.99 11.98
CA ALA A 45 10.73 6.92 13.04
C ALA A 45 10.55 8.02 14.11
N LEU A 46 9.98 9.18 13.73
CA LEU A 46 9.62 10.26 14.66
C LEU A 46 8.37 9.96 15.51
N GLY A 47 7.68 8.85 15.23
CA GLY A 47 6.51 8.38 15.97
C GLY A 47 5.17 8.67 15.31
N LEU A 48 4.11 8.08 15.87
CA LEU A 48 2.79 7.99 15.26
C LEU A 48 2.17 9.36 14.92
N ASN A 49 2.24 10.34 15.83
CA ASN A 49 1.62 11.65 15.59
C ASN A 49 2.36 12.45 14.50
N ALA A 50 3.69 12.34 14.43
CA ALA A 50 4.49 12.97 13.38
C ALA A 50 4.17 12.34 12.01
N ALA A 51 4.11 11.01 11.93
CA ALA A 51 3.70 10.29 10.72
C ALA A 51 2.30 10.70 10.23
N ILE A 52 1.32 10.80 11.14
CA ILE A 52 -0.04 11.25 10.79
C ILE A 52 -0.04 12.71 10.33
N ALA A 53 0.66 13.59 11.03
CA ALA A 53 0.77 14.99 10.64
C ALA A 53 1.36 15.11 9.22
N TYR A 54 2.40 14.34 8.91
CA TYR A 54 3.00 14.29 7.58
C TYR A 54 2.01 13.89 6.48
N LEU A 55 1.22 12.82 6.70
CA LEU A 55 0.17 12.42 5.75
C LEU A 55 -0.91 13.49 5.56
N ILE A 56 -1.32 14.16 6.64
CA ILE A 56 -2.33 15.23 6.57
C ILE A 56 -1.77 16.40 5.77
N LEU A 57 -0.55 16.86 6.07
CA LEU A 57 0.10 17.94 5.32
C LEU A 57 0.19 17.62 3.82
N ALA A 58 0.55 16.38 3.48
CA ALA A 58 0.61 15.88 2.10
C ALA A 58 -0.76 15.80 1.42
N ALA A 59 -1.81 15.36 2.12
CA ALA A 59 -3.17 15.27 1.57
C ALA A 59 -3.79 16.62 1.16
N PHE A 60 -3.26 17.71 1.73
CA PHE A 60 -3.63 19.10 1.41
C PHE A 60 -2.57 19.84 0.60
N SER A 61 -1.59 19.12 0.06
CA SER A 61 -0.60 19.70 -0.85
C SER A 61 -1.22 20.10 -2.20
N ARG A 62 -0.51 20.95 -2.93
CA ARG A 62 -0.86 21.43 -4.27
C ARG A 62 -0.50 20.38 -5.33
N ARG A 63 -0.63 20.75 -6.61
CA ARG A 63 -0.32 19.87 -7.75
C ARG A 63 1.12 19.34 -7.77
N ASP A 64 2.04 20.01 -7.09
CA ASP A 64 3.43 19.60 -6.92
C ASP A 64 3.63 18.48 -5.88
N ASN A 65 2.56 18.07 -5.17
CA ASN A 65 2.58 17.11 -4.06
C ASN A 65 3.56 17.47 -2.93
N ARG A 66 3.93 18.75 -2.80
CA ARG A 66 4.97 19.21 -1.87
C ARG A 66 4.55 20.45 -1.10
N THR A 67 3.96 21.42 -1.77
CA THR A 67 3.61 22.70 -1.16
C THR A 67 2.21 22.62 -0.56
N THR A 68 2.06 22.94 0.71
CA THR A 68 0.78 22.85 1.44
C THR A 68 0.53 24.11 2.28
N CYS A 69 -0.74 24.50 2.39
CA CYS A 69 -1.19 25.53 3.34
C CYS A 69 -1.74 24.91 4.63
N ALA A 70 -1.73 23.57 4.74
CA ALA A 70 -2.14 22.89 5.95
C ALA A 70 -1.13 23.13 7.09
N GLY A 71 -1.65 23.10 8.31
CA GLY A 71 -0.88 23.31 9.51
C GLY A 71 -1.56 22.66 10.71
N VAL A 72 -1.32 23.21 11.90
CA VAL A 72 -1.78 22.63 13.17
C VAL A 72 -3.29 22.38 13.18
N GLU A 73 -4.10 23.31 12.67
CA GLU A 73 -5.57 23.16 12.68
C GLU A 73 -6.05 22.01 11.80
N ALA A 74 -5.43 21.80 10.62
CA ALA A 74 -5.74 20.66 9.77
C ALA A 74 -5.38 19.34 10.47
N VAL A 75 -4.20 19.27 11.11
CA VAL A 75 -3.79 18.07 11.86
C VAL A 75 -4.75 17.78 13.01
N LYS A 76 -5.12 18.80 13.79
CA LYS A 76 -6.12 18.70 14.86
C LYS A 76 -7.46 18.17 14.34
N GLN A 77 -7.98 18.77 13.27
CA GLN A 77 -9.26 18.44 12.68
C GLN A 77 -9.29 17.00 12.14
N TYR A 78 -8.34 16.64 11.29
CA TYR A 78 -8.37 15.36 10.56
C TYR A 78 -7.79 14.19 11.36
N ALA A 79 -6.80 14.40 12.24
CA ALA A 79 -6.32 13.34 13.12
C ALA A 79 -7.17 13.19 14.40
N ARG A 80 -8.06 14.15 14.70
CA ARG A 80 -8.80 14.25 15.97
C ARG A 80 -7.85 14.24 17.18
N VAL A 81 -6.80 15.06 17.15
CA VAL A 81 -5.82 15.21 18.24
C VAL A 81 -5.88 16.61 18.84
N GLY A 82 -5.48 16.75 20.10
CA GLY A 82 -5.38 18.06 20.75
C GLY A 82 -4.35 18.96 20.06
N TRP A 83 -4.58 20.28 20.12
CA TRP A 83 -3.76 21.28 19.45
C TRP A 83 -2.27 21.19 19.84
N SER A 84 -1.95 21.00 21.12
CA SER A 84 -0.56 20.89 21.60
C SER A 84 0.17 19.68 21.02
N ARG A 85 -0.52 18.54 20.85
CA ARG A 85 0.05 17.34 20.20
C ARG A 85 0.25 17.54 18.70
N ALA A 86 -0.67 18.24 18.05
CA ALA A 86 -0.56 18.58 16.64
C ALA A 86 0.62 19.54 16.38
N ALA A 87 0.76 20.59 17.20
CA ALA A 87 1.88 21.53 17.12
C ALA A 87 3.23 20.82 17.32
N LYS A 88 3.35 20.02 18.38
CA LYS A 88 4.56 19.22 18.64
C LYS A 88 4.89 18.25 17.51
N ALA A 89 3.89 17.64 16.87
CA ALA A 89 4.11 16.75 15.74
C ALA A 89 4.68 17.49 14.52
N ILE A 90 4.21 18.71 14.22
CA ILE A 90 4.74 19.54 13.14
C ILE A 90 6.17 20.00 13.47
N ASP A 91 6.41 20.44 14.70
CA ASP A 91 7.74 20.86 15.17
C ASP A 91 8.79 19.73 15.02
N LEU A 92 8.42 18.49 15.32
CA LEU A 92 9.27 17.32 15.08
C LEU A 92 9.58 17.11 13.60
N LEU A 93 8.59 17.31 12.71
CA LEU A 93 8.81 17.20 11.25
C LEU A 93 9.71 18.32 10.72
N GLU A 94 9.58 19.54 11.26
CA GLU A 94 10.42 20.68 10.90
C GLU A 94 11.86 20.49 11.40
N THR A 95 12.03 20.05 12.64
CA THR A 95 13.34 19.72 13.23
C THR A 95 14.06 18.62 12.46
N ALA A 96 13.33 17.60 12.00
CA ALA A 96 13.87 16.51 11.17
C ALA A 96 14.06 16.89 9.69
N GLY A 97 13.73 18.12 9.29
CA GLY A 97 13.86 18.59 7.90
C GLY A 97 12.84 18.01 6.92
N LEU A 98 11.88 17.19 7.37
CA LEU A 98 10.80 16.63 6.53
C LEU A 98 9.83 17.68 6.01
N VAL A 99 9.69 18.77 6.77
CA VAL A 99 8.86 19.92 6.44
C VAL A 99 9.70 21.19 6.60
N SER A 100 9.56 22.14 5.68
CA SER A 100 10.13 23.47 5.83
C SER A 100 9.03 24.53 5.73
N THR A 101 9.19 25.60 6.52
CA THR A 101 8.33 26.78 6.45
C THR A 101 9.14 27.91 5.82
N PRO A 102 8.96 28.21 4.52
CA PRO A 102 9.64 29.33 3.87
C PRO A 102 9.31 30.67 4.56
N ASP A 103 10.27 31.60 4.54
CA ASP A 103 10.16 32.93 5.18
C ASP A 103 8.92 33.72 4.73
N ARG A 104 8.49 33.53 3.47
CA ARG A 104 7.27 34.11 2.91
C ARG A 104 6.61 33.16 1.90
N PRO A 105 5.27 33.00 1.93
CA PRO A 105 4.34 33.48 2.95
C PRO A 105 4.34 32.56 4.19
N LYS A 106 4.21 33.15 5.40
CA LYS A 106 4.33 32.49 6.73
C LYS A 106 3.43 31.25 6.98
N LEU A 107 2.46 31.00 6.11
CA LEU A 107 1.51 29.87 6.22
C LEU A 107 1.79 28.75 5.22
N LEU A 108 2.75 28.94 4.33
CA LEU A 108 3.14 27.92 3.37
C LEU A 108 4.13 26.97 4.04
N ARG A 109 3.92 25.67 3.85
CA ARG A 109 4.86 24.61 4.20
C ARG A 109 5.25 23.85 2.95
N VAL A 110 6.46 23.31 2.94
CA VAL A 110 6.98 22.51 1.83
C VAL A 110 7.47 21.17 2.37
N LEU A 111 6.96 20.08 1.81
CA LEU A 111 7.50 18.74 2.03
C LEU A 111 8.83 18.62 1.30
N THR A 112 9.89 18.47 2.09
CA THR A 112 11.28 18.49 1.60
C THR A 112 11.56 17.24 0.77
N PRO A 113 12.31 17.34 -0.36
CA PRO A 113 12.74 16.16 -1.11
C PRO A 113 13.54 15.20 -0.23
N ALA A 114 13.25 13.90 -0.28
CA ALA A 114 13.92 12.95 0.61
C ALA A 114 15.46 12.97 0.44
N HIS A 115 15.97 13.11 -0.79
CA HIS A 115 17.42 13.18 -1.05
C HIS A 115 18.11 14.43 -0.46
N THR A 116 17.38 15.41 0.07
CA THR A 116 17.99 16.57 0.75
C THR A 116 17.87 16.48 2.26
N ILE A 117 17.25 15.42 2.80
CA ILE A 117 17.06 15.23 4.23
C ILE A 117 18.13 14.27 4.75
N PRO A 118 18.93 14.65 5.76
CA PRO A 118 19.83 13.70 6.41
C PRO A 118 19.08 12.44 6.86
N GLU A 119 19.74 11.28 6.85
CA GLU A 119 19.16 9.97 7.21
C GLU A 119 18.13 9.39 6.22
N CYS A 120 17.66 10.15 5.23
CA CYS A 120 16.85 9.60 4.16
C CYS A 120 17.72 8.91 3.10
N GLU A 121 17.22 7.79 2.57
CA GLU A 121 17.85 7.11 1.45
C GLU A 121 18.03 8.06 0.24
N GLY A 122 19.19 8.00 -0.42
CA GLY A 122 19.54 8.90 -1.51
C GLY A 122 20.04 10.28 -1.07
N TYR A 123 20.11 10.57 0.23
CA TYR A 123 20.88 11.71 0.73
C TYR A 123 22.34 11.60 0.28
N PRO A 124 22.97 12.69 -0.22
CA PRO A 124 24.36 12.67 -0.66
C PRO A 124 25.26 12.09 0.44
N PRO A 125 26.02 11.02 0.13
CA PRO A 125 27.02 10.54 1.06
C PRO A 125 28.07 11.62 1.31
N GLU A 126 28.71 11.57 2.48
CA GLU A 126 29.77 12.51 2.81
C GLU A 126 30.86 12.50 1.72
N PRO A 127 31.36 13.66 1.26
CA PRO A 127 32.36 13.70 0.21
C PRO A 127 33.63 12.92 0.59
N LEU A 128 34.16 12.18 -0.40
CA LEU A 128 35.44 11.51 -0.28
C LEU A 128 36.57 12.53 -0.25
N THR A 129 37.53 12.35 0.67
CA THR A 129 38.83 13.02 0.62
C THR A 129 39.61 12.60 -0.64
N ASP A 130 40.62 13.36 -1.05
CA ASP A 130 41.44 13.01 -2.23
C ASP A 130 42.06 11.61 -2.15
N ARG A 131 42.40 11.15 -0.93
CA ARG A 131 42.95 9.81 -0.70
C ARG A 131 41.89 8.74 -0.85
N GLU A 132 40.72 8.96 -0.27
CA GLU A 132 39.57 8.05 -0.38
C GLU A 132 39.05 7.98 -1.82
N ARG A 133 39.02 9.10 -2.54
CA ARG A 133 38.59 9.18 -3.94
C ARG A 133 39.48 8.33 -4.84
N ARG A 134 40.81 8.41 -4.70
CA ARG A 134 41.74 7.55 -5.45
C ARG A 134 41.49 6.06 -5.20
N LEU A 135 41.19 5.70 -3.96
CA LEU A 135 40.86 4.32 -3.60
C LEU A 135 39.51 3.89 -4.18
N TYR A 136 38.49 4.75 -4.14
CA TYR A 136 37.19 4.49 -4.76
C TYR A 136 37.32 4.32 -6.28
N ASP A 137 38.05 5.20 -6.96
CA ASP A 137 38.28 5.14 -8.41
C ASP A 137 39.00 3.83 -8.83
N TRP A 138 39.77 3.24 -7.91
CA TRP A 138 40.38 1.93 -8.10
C TRP A 138 39.39 0.75 -7.92
N LEU A 139 38.38 0.89 -7.05
CA LEU A 139 37.32 -0.11 -6.90
C LEU A 139 36.36 -0.14 -8.11
N VAL A 140 36.05 1.03 -8.69
CA VAL A 140 35.07 1.20 -9.79
C VAL A 140 35.28 0.24 -10.98
N PRO A 141 36.48 0.07 -11.55
CA PRO A 141 36.69 -0.83 -12.69
C PRO A 141 36.73 -2.32 -12.33
N GLY A 142 36.45 -2.70 -11.08
CA GLY A 142 36.42 -4.11 -10.64
C GLY A 142 37.57 -4.53 -9.74
N GLY A 143 38.39 -3.59 -9.27
CA GLY A 143 39.42 -3.80 -8.24
C GLY A 143 38.80 -4.13 -6.89
N SER A 144 38.18 -5.30 -6.74
CA SER A 144 37.39 -5.64 -5.55
C SER A 144 38.25 -6.09 -4.38
N TRP A 145 39.44 -6.65 -4.61
CA TRP A 145 40.33 -7.16 -3.57
C TRP A 145 41.37 -6.13 -3.13
N LEU A 146 41.44 -5.74 -1.86
CA LEU A 146 42.40 -4.76 -1.33
C LEU A 146 43.71 -5.36 -0.78
N PRO A 147 44.89 -4.83 -1.17
CA PRO A 147 46.16 -5.29 -0.62
C PRO A 147 46.34 -4.89 0.85
N SER A 148 47.05 -5.74 1.60
CA SER A 148 47.32 -5.54 3.02
C SER A 148 48.46 -4.57 3.32
N ARG A 149 49.31 -4.29 2.34
CA ARG A 149 50.48 -3.40 2.46
C ARG A 149 50.23 -2.05 1.78
N ALA A 150 51.13 -1.12 2.03
CA ALA A 150 51.17 0.14 1.29
C ALA A 150 51.26 -0.15 -0.21
N CYS A 151 50.42 0.53 -0.99
CA CYS A 151 50.27 0.30 -2.43
C CYS A 151 50.74 1.57 -3.17
N PRO A 152 51.85 1.53 -3.91
CA PRO A 152 52.37 2.68 -4.65
C PRO A 152 51.35 3.29 -5.63
N GLU A 153 50.55 2.44 -6.28
CA GLU A 153 49.48 2.83 -7.22
C GLU A 153 48.40 3.67 -6.53
N LEU A 154 48.26 3.48 -5.22
CA LEU A 154 47.38 4.23 -4.34
C LEU A 154 48.20 5.25 -3.52
N GLY A 155 49.24 5.85 -4.09
CA GLY A 155 50.00 6.92 -3.42
C GLY A 155 50.74 6.49 -2.14
N GLY A 156 51.07 5.20 -2.01
CA GLY A 156 51.87 4.67 -0.90
C GLY A 156 51.15 4.54 0.44
N PHE A 157 49.83 4.77 0.50
CA PHE A 157 49.05 4.55 1.72
C PHE A 157 48.59 3.10 1.84
N ARG A 158 48.21 2.70 3.07
CA ARG A 158 47.62 1.39 3.38
C ARG A 158 46.12 1.43 3.05
N PRO A 159 45.64 0.74 2.00
CA PRO A 159 44.25 0.87 1.55
C PRO A 159 43.23 0.41 2.60
N ARG A 160 43.62 -0.56 3.43
CA ARG A 160 42.78 -1.10 4.52
C ARG A 160 42.42 -0.09 5.60
N THR A 161 43.26 0.93 5.81
CA THR A 161 42.95 2.01 6.77
C THR A 161 41.97 3.02 6.19
N LEU A 162 41.95 3.21 4.87
CA LEU A 162 41.07 4.18 4.20
C LEU A 162 39.72 3.59 3.80
N ILE A 163 39.66 2.29 3.47
CA ILE A 163 38.41 1.65 3.04
C ILE A 163 37.31 1.74 4.10
N ARG A 164 37.69 1.75 5.39
CA ARG A 164 36.73 1.96 6.48
C ARG A 164 36.01 3.30 6.35
N GLY A 165 36.73 4.38 6.07
CA GLY A 165 36.13 5.70 5.83
C GLY A 165 35.20 5.70 4.61
N ILE A 166 35.58 5.03 3.52
CA ILE A 166 34.74 4.92 2.31
C ILE A 166 33.46 4.12 2.59
N VAL A 167 33.56 3.03 3.35
CA VAL A 167 32.41 2.19 3.74
C VAL A 167 31.50 2.94 4.72
N ASP A 168 32.07 3.59 5.74
CA ASP A 168 31.34 4.36 6.74
C ASP A 168 30.60 5.55 6.07
N LYS A 169 31.19 6.16 5.04
CA LYS A 169 30.56 7.19 4.21
C LYS A 169 29.57 6.65 3.17
N GLY A 170 29.42 5.34 3.04
CA GLY A 170 28.47 4.70 2.12
C GLY A 170 28.88 4.63 0.64
N TRP A 171 30.14 4.92 0.33
CA TRP A 171 30.68 4.83 -1.04
C TRP A 171 31.18 3.42 -1.40
N ALA A 172 31.27 2.50 -0.44
CA ALA A 172 31.60 1.10 -0.71
C ALA A 172 30.90 0.18 0.28
N ARG A 173 30.76 -1.10 -0.08
CA ARG A 173 30.28 -2.15 0.82
C ARG A 173 31.28 -3.30 0.90
N ALA A 174 31.41 -3.89 2.09
CA ALA A 174 32.22 -5.08 2.27
C ALA A 174 31.48 -6.32 1.75
N LEU A 175 32.17 -7.15 0.98
CA LEU A 175 31.68 -8.45 0.51
C LEU A 175 32.25 -9.63 1.32
N GLY A 176 33.17 -9.33 2.25
CA GLY A 176 33.86 -10.31 3.09
C GLY A 176 35.37 -10.37 2.80
N GLY A 177 36.16 -10.71 3.83
CA GLY A 177 37.61 -10.79 3.73
C GLY A 177 38.26 -9.45 3.36
N HIS A 178 38.88 -9.39 2.18
CA HIS A 178 39.49 -8.16 1.64
C HIS A 178 38.76 -7.68 0.39
N ILE A 179 37.52 -8.15 0.19
CA ILE A 179 36.72 -7.88 -1.00
C ILE A 179 35.70 -6.79 -0.68
N TYR A 180 35.70 -5.74 -1.50
CA TYR A 180 34.81 -4.59 -1.40
C TYR A 180 34.22 -4.30 -2.78
N ALA A 181 33.00 -3.79 -2.80
CA ALA A 181 32.35 -3.30 -4.00
C ALA A 181 32.06 -1.81 -3.87
N PRO A 182 32.31 -1.00 -4.91
CA PRO A 182 31.90 0.39 -4.92
C PRO A 182 30.38 0.49 -4.88
N VAL A 183 29.88 1.52 -4.23
CA VAL A 183 28.46 1.90 -4.24
C VAL A 183 28.37 3.19 -5.04
N GLY A 184 27.78 3.08 -6.23
CA GLY A 184 27.56 4.25 -7.10
C GLY A 184 26.49 5.15 -6.52
N TYR A 185 26.83 6.43 -6.33
CA TYR A 185 25.87 7.47 -6.03
C TYR A 185 25.55 8.25 -7.31
N ASP A 186 24.30 8.14 -7.78
CA ASP A 186 23.79 8.96 -8.87
C ASP A 186 22.88 10.07 -8.29
N PRO A 187 23.33 11.33 -8.28
CA PRO A 187 22.53 12.44 -7.75
C PRO A 187 21.25 12.68 -8.56
N ALA A 188 21.25 12.42 -9.88
CA ALA A 188 20.08 12.61 -10.72
C ALA A 188 19.03 11.54 -10.42
N ALA A 189 19.43 10.28 -10.29
CA ALA A 189 18.53 9.21 -9.86
C ALA A 189 18.03 9.43 -8.43
N ALA A 190 18.91 9.83 -7.50
CA ALA A 190 18.53 10.11 -6.12
C ALA A 190 17.53 11.28 -6.01
N ALA A 191 17.65 12.27 -6.89
CA ALA A 191 16.75 13.43 -6.94
C ALA A 191 15.32 13.04 -7.36
N LEU A 192 15.15 11.94 -8.09
CA LEU A 192 13.83 11.45 -8.45
C LEU A 192 13.06 10.99 -7.19
N PRO A 193 11.79 11.40 -7.05
CA PRO A 193 10.97 11.00 -5.92
C PRO A 193 10.49 9.55 -6.03
N ALA A 194 10.53 8.83 -4.93
CA ALA A 194 9.96 7.48 -4.81
C ALA A 194 8.47 7.60 -4.43
N TRP A 195 7.62 8.03 -5.37
CA TRP A 195 6.22 8.37 -5.06
C TRP A 195 5.38 7.17 -4.63
N ILE A 196 4.70 7.31 -3.48
CA ILE A 196 3.56 6.50 -3.07
C ILE A 196 2.29 7.33 -3.28
N TRP A 197 1.40 6.87 -4.16
CA TRP A 197 0.14 7.54 -4.46
C TRP A 197 -0.97 7.10 -3.50
N LEU A 198 -1.53 8.05 -2.76
CA LEU A 198 -2.49 7.81 -1.70
C LEU A 198 -3.85 8.46 -2.00
N PRO A 199 -4.97 7.76 -1.70
CA PRO A 199 -6.28 8.38 -1.77
C PRO A 199 -6.44 9.44 -0.69
N ARG A 200 -7.04 10.58 -1.04
CA ARG A 200 -7.37 11.62 -0.06
C ARG A 200 -8.40 11.15 0.96
N SER A 201 -9.26 10.21 0.59
CA SER A 201 -10.25 9.60 1.49
C SER A 201 -9.63 8.93 2.72
N LEU A 202 -8.33 8.61 2.70
CA LEU A 202 -7.64 8.15 3.91
C LEU A 202 -7.68 9.21 5.02
N VAL A 203 -7.59 10.49 4.65
CA VAL A 203 -7.52 11.63 5.56
C VAL A 203 -8.88 12.23 5.84
N VAL A 204 -9.70 12.41 4.79
CA VAL A 204 -10.99 13.10 4.91
C VAL A 204 -12.18 12.16 5.08
N GLY A 205 -11.98 10.85 4.96
CA GLY A 205 -13.04 9.84 4.94
C GLY A 205 -13.67 9.67 3.55
N ALA A 206 -14.55 8.68 3.42
CA ALA A 206 -15.41 8.46 2.26
C ALA A 206 -16.84 8.25 2.73
N GLY A 207 -17.83 8.85 2.06
CA GLY A 207 -19.24 8.54 2.33
C GLY A 207 -19.76 8.81 3.75
N GLY A 208 -19.06 9.61 4.56
CA GLY A 208 -19.40 9.85 5.98
C GLY A 208 -18.74 8.89 6.97
N ASP A 209 -17.99 7.90 6.49
CA ASP A 209 -17.25 6.95 7.32
C ASP A 209 -16.13 7.64 8.12
N THR A 210 -15.73 7.00 9.23
CA THR A 210 -14.54 7.42 9.97
C THR A 210 -13.31 7.34 9.05
N PRO A 211 -12.49 8.41 8.94
CA PRO A 211 -11.31 8.37 8.08
C PRO A 211 -10.32 7.28 8.55
N PRO A 212 -9.74 6.49 7.63
CA PRO A 212 -8.75 5.46 7.97
C PRO A 212 -7.59 5.92 8.86
N ILE A 213 -7.11 7.17 8.68
CA ILE A 213 -6.04 7.69 9.53
C ILE A 213 -6.45 7.80 11.00
N VAL A 214 -7.74 8.01 11.28
CA VAL A 214 -8.26 8.12 12.66
C VAL A 214 -8.28 6.73 13.30
N GLU A 215 -8.74 5.71 12.57
CA GLU A 215 -8.76 4.32 13.03
C GLU A 215 -7.34 3.79 13.27
N LEU A 216 -6.43 4.04 12.32
CA LEU A 216 -5.01 3.67 12.45
C LEU A 216 -4.33 4.40 13.61
N ARG A 217 -4.70 5.65 13.87
CA ARG A 217 -4.23 6.36 15.07
C ARG A 217 -4.74 5.68 16.33
N GLN A 218 -6.03 5.35 16.39
CA GLN A 218 -6.63 4.72 17.57
C GLN A 218 -6.01 3.35 17.86
N ALA A 219 -5.53 2.65 16.83
CA ALA A 219 -4.77 1.42 17.00
C ALA A 219 -3.40 1.59 17.69
N GLN A 220 -2.93 2.83 17.86
CA GLN A 220 -1.68 3.21 18.56
C GLN A 220 -0.43 2.47 18.08
N SER A 221 -0.40 2.04 16.81
CA SER A 221 0.72 1.31 16.22
C SER A 221 1.29 2.04 15.01
N VAL A 222 2.50 2.58 15.16
CA VAL A 222 3.22 3.21 14.04
C VAL A 222 3.62 2.18 12.97
N GLY A 223 3.93 0.95 13.37
CA GLY A 223 4.21 -0.15 12.45
C GLY A 223 3.02 -0.49 11.56
N LEU A 224 1.82 -0.53 12.14
CA LEU A 224 0.57 -0.76 11.40
C LEU A 224 0.31 0.34 10.37
N LEU A 225 0.45 1.62 10.78
CA LEU A 225 0.32 2.77 9.88
C LEU A 225 1.37 2.74 8.76
N ARG A 226 2.63 2.43 9.12
CA ARG A 226 3.74 2.33 8.18
C ARG A 226 3.47 1.26 7.12
N LEU A 227 3.08 0.06 7.55
CA LEU A 227 2.75 -1.05 6.66
C LEU A 227 1.61 -0.64 5.72
N PHE A 228 0.50 -0.12 6.25
CA PHE A 228 -0.65 0.27 5.46
C PHE A 228 -0.31 1.23 4.32
N VAL A 229 0.49 2.25 4.59
CA VAL A 229 0.93 3.22 3.58
C VAL A 229 1.89 2.58 2.57
N GLN A 230 2.82 1.73 3.02
CA GLN A 230 3.75 1.05 2.12
C GLN A 230 3.05 0.04 1.20
N LEU A 231 1.94 -0.56 1.62
CA LEU A 231 1.12 -1.40 0.74
C LEU A 231 0.62 -0.62 -0.50
N TYR A 232 0.34 0.68 -0.40
CA TYR A 232 0.00 1.50 -1.58
C TYR A 232 1.18 1.66 -2.54
N GLY A 233 2.42 1.61 -2.05
CA GLY A 233 3.62 1.68 -2.88
C GLY A 233 3.90 0.37 -3.62
N VAL A 234 3.38 -0.75 -3.12
CA VAL A 234 3.54 -2.09 -3.72
C VAL A 234 2.35 -2.47 -4.61
N GLN A 235 1.17 -1.91 -4.36
CA GLN A 235 -0.04 -2.25 -5.09
C GLN A 235 0.06 -1.94 -6.59
N ASP A 236 -0.26 -2.93 -7.42
CA ASP A 236 -0.51 -2.76 -8.85
C ASP A 236 -1.93 -3.22 -9.19
N LEU A 237 -2.86 -2.26 -9.25
CA LEU A 237 -4.22 -2.58 -9.64
C LEU A 237 -4.31 -3.02 -11.10
N ALA A 238 -3.52 -2.44 -12.00
CA ALA A 238 -3.70 -2.67 -13.43
C ALA A 238 -3.32 -4.10 -13.82
N GLU A 239 -2.17 -4.58 -13.31
CA GLU A 239 -1.66 -5.92 -13.63
C GLU A 239 -2.25 -6.97 -12.68
N ASP A 240 -2.12 -6.76 -11.37
CA ASP A 240 -2.44 -7.78 -10.37
C ASP A 240 -3.84 -7.62 -9.75
N GLY A 241 -4.56 -6.56 -10.09
CA GLY A 241 -5.85 -6.27 -9.46
C GLY A 241 -5.74 -5.98 -7.96
N GLY A 242 -4.56 -5.68 -7.43
CA GLY A 242 -4.31 -5.57 -5.99
C GLY A 242 -2.82 -5.55 -5.67
N LEU A 243 -2.43 -6.16 -4.56
CA LEU A 243 -1.03 -6.46 -4.31
C LEU A 243 -0.60 -7.61 -5.23
N PRO A 244 0.64 -7.61 -5.73
CA PRO A 244 1.16 -8.71 -6.54
C PRO A 244 0.97 -10.05 -5.82
N TRP A 245 0.37 -11.04 -6.50
CA TRP A 245 0.15 -12.34 -5.86
C TRP A 245 1.46 -13.11 -5.62
N THR A 246 2.55 -12.68 -6.27
CA THR A 246 3.92 -13.12 -6.01
C THR A 246 4.47 -12.56 -4.69
N PHE A 247 3.90 -11.45 -4.19
CA PHE A 247 4.18 -10.92 -2.86
C PHE A 247 3.34 -11.61 -1.78
N ALA A 248 2.01 -11.59 -1.93
CA ALA A 248 1.08 -12.16 -0.95
C ALA A 248 -0.22 -12.63 -1.62
N ARG A 249 -0.70 -13.81 -1.25
CA ARG A 249 -1.96 -14.38 -1.76
C ARG A 249 -2.59 -15.35 -0.79
N TYR A 250 -3.87 -15.64 -0.96
CA TYR A 250 -4.53 -16.80 -0.35
C TYR A 250 -4.72 -17.88 -1.40
N ARG A 251 -4.01 -19.00 -1.29
CA ARG A 251 -4.17 -20.12 -2.23
C ARG A 251 -5.34 -21.00 -1.78
N HIS A 252 -6.27 -21.28 -2.69
CA HIS A 252 -7.36 -22.21 -2.43
C HIS A 252 -6.95 -23.65 -2.75
N THR A 253 -7.48 -24.60 -2.00
CA THR A 253 -7.44 -26.02 -2.35
C THR A 253 -8.38 -26.26 -3.53
N LYS A 254 -7.84 -26.81 -4.62
CA LYS A 254 -8.54 -27.12 -5.88
C LYS A 254 -8.98 -28.58 -5.90
N LEU A 255 -10.27 -28.84 -6.16
CA LEU A 255 -10.82 -30.17 -6.37
C LEU A 255 -11.60 -30.23 -7.70
N ARG A 256 -11.29 -31.20 -8.56
CA ARG A 256 -12.10 -31.50 -9.74
C ARG A 256 -13.37 -32.24 -9.32
N VAL A 257 -14.54 -31.70 -9.65
CA VAL A 257 -15.86 -32.27 -9.30
C VAL A 257 -16.37 -33.20 -10.40
N GLY A 258 -16.18 -32.81 -11.65
CA GLY A 258 -16.61 -33.58 -12.81
C GLY A 258 -16.58 -32.78 -14.10
N ASP A 259 -17.06 -33.38 -15.17
CA ASP A 259 -16.98 -32.88 -16.53
C ASP A 259 -18.35 -32.95 -17.22
N ARG A 260 -18.60 -31.98 -18.11
CA ARG A 260 -19.80 -31.93 -18.94
C ARG A 260 -19.46 -31.22 -20.26
N GLY A 261 -19.36 -32.01 -21.33
CA GLY A 261 -18.93 -31.49 -22.63
C GLY A 261 -17.52 -30.90 -22.55
N ARG A 262 -17.35 -29.66 -23.03
CA ARG A 262 -16.06 -28.94 -23.02
C ARG A 262 -15.68 -28.31 -21.68
N TYR A 263 -16.49 -28.50 -20.64
CA TYR A 263 -16.28 -27.85 -19.34
C TYR A 263 -15.96 -28.87 -18.25
N VAL A 264 -15.04 -28.48 -17.37
CA VAL A 264 -14.74 -29.16 -16.12
C VAL A 264 -15.27 -28.27 -14.99
N VAL A 265 -16.04 -28.84 -14.08
CA VAL A 265 -16.46 -28.14 -12.86
C VAL A 265 -15.40 -28.37 -11.80
N VAL A 266 -14.87 -27.27 -11.28
CA VAL A 266 -13.83 -27.25 -10.25
C VAL A 266 -14.38 -26.56 -9.01
N ALA A 267 -14.07 -27.12 -7.84
CA ALA A 267 -14.36 -26.52 -6.56
C ALA A 267 -13.07 -25.97 -5.93
N PHE A 268 -13.14 -24.77 -5.38
CA PHE A 268 -12.05 -24.12 -4.68
C PHE A 268 -12.48 -23.78 -3.25
N GLY A 269 -11.69 -24.13 -2.24
CA GLY A 269 -12.01 -23.82 -0.84
C GLY A 269 -10.79 -23.90 0.07
N ASN A 270 -11.00 -23.79 1.38
CA ASN A 270 -9.92 -23.81 2.39
C ASN A 270 -8.74 -22.86 2.06
N PRO A 271 -8.98 -21.55 1.87
CA PRO A 271 -7.92 -20.61 1.51
C PRO A 271 -6.81 -20.58 2.56
N GLN A 272 -5.56 -20.69 2.12
CA GLN A 272 -4.38 -20.62 2.97
C GLN A 272 -3.48 -19.45 2.57
N PRO A 273 -3.06 -18.59 3.51
CA PRO A 273 -2.19 -17.47 3.20
C PRO A 273 -0.79 -17.94 2.78
N GLN A 274 -0.24 -17.33 1.75
CA GLN A 274 1.13 -17.51 1.26
C GLN A 274 1.78 -16.16 1.09
N PHE A 275 3.01 -16.03 1.60
CA PHE A 275 3.78 -14.79 1.57
C PHE A 275 5.18 -15.05 1.02
N ASN A 276 5.67 -14.15 0.20
CA ASN A 276 7.07 -14.13 -0.17
C ASN A 276 7.89 -13.44 0.92
N LEU A 277 8.57 -14.25 1.72
CA LEU A 277 9.37 -13.78 2.86
C LEU A 277 10.64 -13.02 2.44
N THR A 278 11.06 -13.13 1.18
CA THR A 278 12.22 -12.39 0.65
C THR A 278 11.84 -11.05 0.03
N HIS A 279 10.54 -10.74 -0.06
CA HIS A 279 10.12 -9.47 -0.63
C HIS A 279 10.63 -8.30 0.23
N PRO A 280 11.17 -7.21 -0.38
CA PRO A 280 11.79 -6.11 0.35
C PRO A 280 10.90 -5.50 1.44
N LEU A 281 9.58 -5.40 1.18
CA LEU A 281 8.63 -4.92 2.20
C LEU A 281 8.55 -5.84 3.42
N VAL A 282 8.53 -7.17 3.23
CA VAL A 282 8.49 -8.12 4.36
C VAL A 282 9.79 -8.03 5.14
N GLN A 283 10.93 -8.01 4.44
CA GLN A 283 12.24 -7.90 5.07
C GLN A 283 12.39 -6.59 5.84
N ALA A 284 11.90 -5.46 5.31
CA ALA A 284 11.97 -4.17 6.00
C ALA A 284 11.20 -4.14 7.33
N HIS A 285 10.12 -4.91 7.44
CA HIS A 285 9.36 -5.05 8.70
C HIS A 285 9.92 -6.15 9.60
N ALA A 286 10.35 -7.28 9.03
CA ALA A 286 10.93 -8.37 9.80
C ALA A 286 12.28 -7.98 10.44
N ASN A 287 13.10 -7.23 9.72
CA ASN A 287 14.42 -6.77 10.18
C ASN A 287 14.35 -5.61 11.18
N ALA A 288 13.14 -5.09 11.49
CA ALA A 288 12.98 -4.17 12.62
C ALA A 288 13.31 -4.84 13.97
N HIS A 289 13.39 -6.18 13.98
CA HIS A 289 13.85 -7.01 15.10
C HIS A 289 15.04 -7.88 14.66
N PRO A 290 16.24 -7.30 14.48
CA PRO A 290 17.39 -8.03 13.93
C PRO A 290 17.84 -9.17 14.84
N GLU A 291 17.62 -9.04 16.15
CA GLU A 291 17.90 -10.08 17.16
C GLU A 291 16.91 -11.26 17.11
N ASN A 292 15.72 -11.09 16.52
CA ASN A 292 14.71 -12.14 16.41
C ASN A 292 13.87 -12.01 15.11
N PRO A 293 14.41 -12.47 13.97
CA PRO A 293 13.72 -12.39 12.68
C PRO A 293 12.35 -13.10 12.64
N THR A 294 12.20 -14.18 13.43
CA THR A 294 10.95 -14.92 13.55
C THR A 294 9.85 -14.06 14.19
N ALA A 295 10.19 -13.29 15.23
CA ALA A 295 9.27 -12.36 15.86
C ALA A 295 8.88 -11.22 14.91
N GLY A 296 9.82 -10.68 14.14
CA GLY A 296 9.54 -9.66 13.12
C GLY A 296 8.55 -10.15 12.04
N LEU A 297 8.71 -11.39 11.58
CA LEU A 297 7.76 -11.98 10.63
C LEU A 297 6.37 -12.21 11.25
N ALA A 298 6.30 -12.65 12.50
CA ALA A 298 5.03 -12.81 13.21
C ALA A 298 4.32 -11.46 13.35
N GLN A 299 5.05 -10.40 13.70
CA GLN A 299 4.53 -9.04 13.80
C GLN A 299 4.01 -8.51 12.46
N PHE A 300 4.72 -8.74 11.35
CA PHE A 300 4.24 -8.37 10.02
C PHE A 300 2.89 -9.04 9.69
N LYS A 301 2.79 -10.35 9.95
CA LYS A 301 1.54 -11.10 9.71
C LYS A 301 0.40 -10.58 10.59
N GLU A 302 0.67 -10.31 11.86
CA GLU A 302 -0.31 -9.73 12.78
C GLU A 302 -0.80 -8.37 12.28
N GLN A 303 0.11 -7.48 11.88
CA GLN A 303 -0.25 -6.16 11.35
C GLN A 303 -1.09 -6.26 10.09
N LEU A 304 -0.72 -7.14 9.15
CA LEU A 304 -1.49 -7.35 7.93
C LEU A 304 -2.90 -7.89 8.23
N ASN A 305 -3.02 -8.87 9.11
CA ASN A 305 -4.32 -9.40 9.54
C ASN A 305 -5.16 -8.31 10.20
N ARG A 306 -4.57 -7.46 11.05
CA ARG A 306 -5.27 -6.31 11.64
C ARG A 306 -5.79 -5.33 10.58
N LEU A 307 -5.04 -5.09 9.51
CA LEU A 307 -5.52 -4.24 8.40
C LEU A 307 -6.70 -4.87 7.64
N ILE A 308 -6.72 -6.21 7.55
CA ILE A 308 -7.86 -6.96 6.98
C ILE A 308 -9.07 -6.87 7.91
N ASP A 309 -8.89 -7.09 9.21
CA ASP A 309 -9.95 -7.04 10.22
C ASP A 309 -10.57 -5.64 10.34
N MET A 310 -9.75 -4.59 10.19
CA MET A 310 -10.20 -3.20 10.10
C MET A 310 -10.94 -2.88 8.79
N GLY A 311 -10.95 -3.79 7.80
CA GLY A 311 -11.55 -3.59 6.49
C GLY A 311 -10.82 -2.56 5.64
N LEU A 312 -9.54 -2.28 5.93
CA LEU A 312 -8.68 -1.39 5.14
C LEU A 312 -8.03 -2.14 3.96
N VAL A 313 -7.83 -3.45 4.12
CA VAL A 313 -7.43 -4.40 3.09
C VAL A 313 -8.55 -5.43 2.93
N GLU A 314 -8.96 -5.72 1.70
CA GLU A 314 -9.88 -6.80 1.39
C GLU A 314 -9.16 -7.94 0.67
N VAL A 315 -9.64 -9.17 0.83
CA VAL A 315 -9.18 -10.33 0.04
C VAL A 315 -10.24 -10.61 -1.02
N VAL A 316 -9.86 -10.46 -2.29
CA VAL A 316 -10.75 -10.66 -3.44
C VAL A 316 -10.27 -11.87 -4.23
N ASP A 317 -11.09 -12.91 -4.29
CA ASP A 317 -10.74 -14.12 -5.05
C ASP A 317 -10.74 -13.83 -6.56
N HIS A 318 -9.73 -14.36 -7.25
CA HIS A 318 -9.55 -14.26 -8.69
C HIS A 318 -9.21 -15.63 -9.25
N LEU A 319 -9.84 -15.95 -10.38
CA LEU A 319 -9.49 -17.10 -11.18
C LEU A 319 -8.33 -16.72 -12.10
N ILE A 320 -7.26 -17.51 -12.10
CA ILE A 320 -6.04 -17.27 -12.88
C ILE A 320 -5.71 -18.50 -13.72
N GLU A 321 -4.98 -18.30 -14.81
CA GLU A 321 -4.62 -19.39 -15.74
C GLU A 321 -3.72 -20.46 -15.11
N SER A 322 -2.76 -20.04 -14.28
CA SER A 322 -1.81 -20.90 -13.56
C SER A 322 -1.15 -20.14 -12.40
N LEU A 323 -0.30 -20.80 -11.61
CA LEU A 323 0.51 -20.13 -10.58
C LEU A 323 1.84 -19.58 -11.10
N SER A 324 2.06 -19.57 -12.42
CA SER A 324 3.28 -19.00 -13.02
C SER A 324 3.32 -17.48 -12.84
N GLY A 325 4.52 -16.91 -12.91
CA GLY A 325 4.71 -15.45 -12.81
C GLY A 325 4.18 -14.67 -14.02
N GLU A 326 3.86 -15.36 -15.12
CA GLU A 326 3.35 -14.79 -16.36
C GLU A 326 1.85 -15.07 -16.56
N ALA A 327 1.20 -15.75 -15.61
CA ALA A 327 -0.20 -16.09 -15.70
C ALA A 327 -1.10 -14.86 -15.68
N GLU A 328 -2.16 -14.87 -16.49
CA GLU A 328 -3.14 -13.78 -16.46
C GLU A 328 -4.32 -14.05 -15.51
N ILE A 329 -4.90 -12.96 -15.01
CA ILE A 329 -6.20 -12.98 -14.34
C ILE A 329 -7.29 -13.20 -15.39
N LEU A 330 -7.98 -14.33 -15.29
CA LEU A 330 -9.16 -14.62 -16.10
C LEU A 330 -10.32 -13.70 -15.69
N HIS A 331 -10.76 -13.79 -14.44
CA HIS A 331 -11.73 -12.86 -13.86
C HIS A 331 -11.78 -12.93 -12.32
N PRO A 332 -12.21 -11.85 -11.66
CA PRO A 332 -12.57 -11.91 -10.25
C PRO A 332 -13.72 -12.89 -10.01
N CYS A 333 -13.64 -13.64 -8.91
CA CYS A 333 -14.63 -14.60 -8.47
C CYS A 333 -14.86 -14.57 -6.94
N PRO A 334 -15.02 -13.39 -6.30
CA PRO A 334 -15.16 -13.29 -4.85
C PRO A 334 -16.54 -13.75 -4.37
N ARG A 335 -16.57 -14.46 -3.24
CA ARG A 335 -17.84 -14.83 -2.57
C ARG A 335 -18.48 -13.66 -1.81
N THR A 336 -17.69 -12.93 -1.04
CA THR A 336 -18.18 -11.93 -0.07
C THR A 336 -17.63 -10.53 -0.32
N ASN A 337 -16.35 -10.41 -0.66
CA ASN A 337 -15.66 -9.13 -0.83
C ASN A 337 -15.74 -8.61 -2.28
N GLY A 338 -14.99 -7.55 -2.58
CA GLY A 338 -14.94 -6.95 -3.91
C GLY A 338 -16.14 -6.05 -4.21
N ASN A 339 -16.28 -5.67 -5.48
CA ASN A 339 -17.39 -4.86 -5.94
C ASN A 339 -18.63 -5.73 -6.29
N VAL A 340 -19.78 -5.07 -6.44
CA VAL A 340 -21.06 -5.74 -6.69
C VAL A 340 -21.03 -6.59 -7.96
N LEU A 341 -20.36 -6.12 -9.01
CA LEU A 341 -20.30 -6.81 -10.28
C LEU A 341 -19.40 -8.05 -10.22
N GLU A 342 -18.26 -7.97 -9.53
CA GLU A 342 -17.36 -9.10 -9.26
C GLU A 342 -18.11 -10.24 -8.54
N ARG A 343 -18.90 -9.90 -7.51
CA ARG A 343 -19.73 -10.89 -6.81
C ARG A 343 -20.80 -11.51 -7.71
N LYS A 344 -21.41 -10.72 -8.60
CA LYS A 344 -22.38 -11.25 -9.57
C LYS A 344 -21.76 -12.26 -10.52
N VAL A 345 -20.52 -12.04 -10.97
CA VAL A 345 -19.78 -13.02 -11.78
C VAL A 345 -19.57 -14.32 -11.00
N ALA A 346 -19.13 -14.25 -9.75
CA ALA A 346 -18.93 -15.42 -8.90
C ALA A 346 -20.24 -16.21 -8.68
N GLN A 347 -21.34 -15.51 -8.42
CA GLN A 347 -22.67 -16.12 -8.27
C GLN A 347 -23.14 -16.80 -9.57
N ALA A 348 -22.92 -16.17 -10.72
CA ALA A 348 -23.27 -16.75 -12.02
C ALA A 348 -22.41 -17.98 -12.34
N ALA A 349 -21.12 -17.96 -12.00
CA ALA A 349 -20.23 -19.11 -12.14
C ALA A 349 -20.70 -20.30 -11.29
N ASP A 350 -21.01 -20.08 -10.01
CA ASP A 350 -21.52 -21.13 -9.11
C ASP A 350 -22.86 -21.70 -9.61
N ALA A 351 -23.79 -20.84 -10.03
CA ALA A 351 -25.07 -21.27 -10.59
C ALA A 351 -24.91 -22.11 -11.88
N ALA A 352 -24.00 -21.71 -12.77
CA ALA A 352 -23.71 -22.46 -13.99
C ALA A 352 -23.06 -23.82 -13.68
N ALA A 353 -22.11 -23.87 -12.73
CA ALA A 353 -21.49 -25.12 -12.28
C ALA A 353 -22.50 -26.10 -11.68
N ARG A 354 -23.42 -25.60 -10.84
CA ARG A 354 -24.49 -26.41 -10.23
C ARG A 354 -25.49 -26.95 -11.23
N ALA A 355 -25.73 -26.23 -12.34
CA ALA A 355 -26.58 -26.74 -13.41
C ALA A 355 -25.91 -27.86 -14.21
N LEU A 356 -24.58 -27.82 -14.37
CA LEU A 356 -23.84 -28.79 -15.19
C LEU A 356 -23.77 -30.20 -14.59
N LEU A 357 -23.83 -30.33 -13.26
CA LEU A 357 -23.64 -31.60 -12.56
C LEU A 357 -24.74 -31.87 -11.51
N PRO A 358 -25.11 -33.14 -11.29
CA PRO A 358 -26.08 -33.50 -10.24
C PRO A 358 -25.62 -33.09 -8.83
N ALA A 359 -26.55 -32.60 -8.02
CA ALA A 359 -26.28 -32.15 -6.65
C ALA A 359 -25.59 -33.22 -5.76
N PRO A 360 -25.95 -34.53 -5.79
CA PRO A 360 -25.26 -35.54 -5.00
C PRO A 360 -23.77 -35.67 -5.35
N ARG A 361 -23.42 -35.52 -6.63
CA ARG A 361 -22.02 -35.59 -7.10
C ARG A 361 -21.22 -34.39 -6.58
N ILE A 362 -21.80 -33.19 -6.64
CA ILE A 362 -21.18 -31.98 -6.09
C ILE A 362 -20.96 -32.16 -4.58
N ALA A 363 -22.00 -32.55 -3.84
CA ALA A 363 -21.95 -32.72 -2.39
C ALA A 363 -20.89 -33.75 -1.94
N ALA A 364 -20.75 -34.86 -2.67
CA ALA A 364 -19.73 -35.86 -2.40
C ALA A 364 -18.31 -35.29 -2.63
N ALA A 365 -18.09 -34.58 -3.74
CA ALA A 365 -16.77 -34.08 -4.13
C ALA A 365 -16.26 -32.94 -3.23
N VAL A 366 -17.14 -32.04 -2.79
CA VAL A 366 -16.74 -30.84 -2.03
C VAL A 366 -16.63 -31.07 -0.52
N ARG A 367 -16.99 -32.26 -0.03
CA ARG A 367 -16.92 -32.61 1.41
C ARG A 367 -15.57 -32.25 2.07
N PRO A 368 -14.39 -32.47 1.43
CA PRO A 368 -13.10 -32.10 2.03
C PRO A 368 -12.87 -30.58 2.16
N LEU A 369 -13.62 -29.75 1.41
CA LEU A 369 -13.52 -28.28 1.47
C LEU A 369 -14.40 -27.67 2.56
N GLY A 370 -15.21 -28.47 3.26
CA GLY A 370 -16.16 -28.00 4.26
C GLY A 370 -17.29 -27.17 3.66
N ALA A 371 -17.85 -26.25 4.46
CA ALA A 371 -19.04 -25.47 4.10
C ALA A 371 -18.74 -24.29 3.14
N SER A 372 -17.46 -23.91 3.00
CA SER A 372 -17.08 -22.72 2.22
C SER A 372 -16.21 -23.09 1.03
N TYR A 373 -16.84 -23.22 -0.14
CA TYR A 373 -16.18 -23.42 -1.43
C TYR A 373 -16.84 -22.59 -2.54
N THR A 374 -16.11 -22.32 -3.60
CA THR A 374 -16.58 -21.67 -4.84
C THR A 374 -16.56 -22.70 -5.96
N LEU A 375 -17.67 -22.86 -6.67
CA LEU A 375 -17.73 -23.70 -7.87
C LEU A 375 -17.56 -22.85 -9.11
N VAL A 376 -16.68 -23.29 -10.02
CA VAL A 376 -16.45 -22.60 -11.29
C VAL A 376 -16.40 -23.63 -12.42
N PRO A 377 -17.20 -23.47 -13.48
CA PRO A 377 -17.07 -24.26 -14.68
C PRO A 377 -16.00 -23.62 -15.59
N VAL A 378 -14.92 -24.36 -15.83
CA VAL A 378 -13.78 -23.91 -16.63
C VAL A 378 -13.69 -24.70 -17.93
N PRO A 379 -13.28 -24.10 -19.05
CA PRO A 379 -12.93 -24.85 -20.26
C PRO A 379 -11.90 -25.95 -19.95
N SER A 380 -12.08 -27.14 -20.51
CA SER A 380 -11.18 -28.28 -20.26
C SER A 380 -9.73 -28.02 -20.67
N VAL A 381 -9.49 -27.07 -21.59
CA VAL A 381 -8.15 -26.64 -22.01
C VAL A 381 -7.39 -25.87 -20.93
N LEU A 382 -8.08 -25.31 -19.91
CA LEU A 382 -7.46 -24.57 -18.81
C LEU A 382 -7.15 -25.50 -17.64
N GLU A 383 -6.27 -26.48 -17.86
CA GLU A 383 -5.97 -27.53 -16.87
C GLU A 383 -5.31 -26.98 -15.60
N GLN A 384 -4.47 -25.96 -15.74
CA GLN A 384 -3.69 -25.36 -14.66
C GLN A 384 -4.41 -24.25 -13.91
N VAL A 385 -5.70 -24.01 -14.20
CA VAL A 385 -6.47 -22.92 -13.60
C VAL A 385 -6.49 -23.01 -12.08
N GLU A 386 -6.31 -21.88 -11.41
CA GLU A 386 -6.24 -21.80 -9.95
C GLU A 386 -7.11 -20.64 -9.46
N LEU A 387 -7.55 -20.73 -8.19
CA LEU A 387 -8.23 -19.63 -7.51
C LEU A 387 -7.32 -19.09 -6.42
N ILE A 388 -7.06 -17.78 -6.47
CA ILE A 388 -6.24 -17.09 -5.49
C ILE A 388 -6.99 -15.89 -4.90
N GLY A 389 -6.90 -15.69 -3.60
CA GLY A 389 -7.32 -14.47 -2.92
C GLY A 389 -6.23 -13.41 -3.04
N ILE A 390 -6.52 -12.34 -3.77
CA ILE A 390 -5.62 -11.20 -3.95
C ILE A 390 -5.96 -10.16 -2.89
N LEU A 391 -4.95 -9.72 -2.14
CA LEU A 391 -5.10 -8.62 -1.18
C LEU A 391 -5.23 -7.30 -1.96
N ARG A 392 -6.25 -6.52 -1.66
CA ARG A 392 -6.54 -5.26 -2.36
C ARG A 392 -6.87 -4.17 -1.35
N LEU A 393 -6.30 -2.98 -1.53
CA LEU A 393 -6.60 -1.86 -0.66
C LEU A 393 -7.99 -1.31 -0.99
N ARG A 394 -8.81 -1.10 0.06
CA ARG A 394 -10.21 -0.70 -0.10
C ARG A 394 -10.36 0.70 -0.69
N TYR A 395 -9.54 1.63 -0.21
CA TYR A 395 -9.53 3.01 -0.70
C TYR A 395 -8.59 3.13 -1.89
N ARG A 396 -9.00 3.84 -2.94
CA ARG A 396 -8.25 3.89 -4.20
C ARG A 396 -7.89 5.32 -4.57
N ALA A 397 -6.62 5.55 -4.87
CA ALA A 397 -6.20 6.76 -5.54
C ALA A 397 -6.76 6.72 -6.97
N TRP A 398 -7.72 7.60 -7.28
CA TRP A 398 -8.36 7.68 -8.60
C TRP A 398 -7.44 8.34 -9.63
N THR A 399 -6.32 7.69 -9.91
CA THR A 399 -5.39 8.07 -10.98
C THR A 399 -5.94 7.60 -12.35
N ARG A 400 -5.30 8.04 -13.45
CA ARG A 400 -5.65 7.54 -14.80
C ARG A 400 -5.51 6.02 -14.90
N ARG A 401 -4.47 5.43 -14.29
CA ARG A 401 -4.23 3.98 -14.27
C ARG A 401 -5.33 3.25 -13.51
N THR A 402 -5.72 3.75 -12.34
CA THR A 402 -6.84 3.18 -11.56
C THR A 402 -8.18 3.28 -12.30
N ALA A 403 -8.43 4.39 -13.00
CA ALA A 403 -9.64 4.54 -13.81
C ALA A 403 -9.69 3.56 -14.98
N ALA A 404 -8.57 3.38 -15.69
CA ALA A 404 -8.43 2.38 -16.77
C ALA A 404 -8.64 0.95 -16.23
N TRP A 405 -8.00 0.60 -15.11
CA TRP A 405 -8.21 -0.68 -14.44
C TRP A 405 -9.69 -0.92 -14.10
N SER A 406 -10.38 0.08 -13.54
CA SER A 406 -11.79 -0.03 -13.18
C SER A 406 -12.68 -0.28 -14.42
N ALA A 407 -12.39 0.39 -15.53
CA ALA A 407 -13.09 0.18 -16.80
C ALA A 407 -12.85 -1.23 -17.35
N ASN A 408 -11.59 -1.67 -17.43
CA ASN A 408 -11.22 -3.00 -17.92
C ASN A 408 -11.82 -4.11 -17.04
N THR A 409 -11.78 -3.94 -15.72
CA THR A 409 -12.39 -4.89 -14.76
C THR A 409 -13.89 -4.98 -14.98
N LYS A 410 -14.57 -3.85 -15.20
CA LYS A 410 -16.01 -3.83 -15.47
C LYS A 410 -16.34 -4.59 -16.76
N GLU A 411 -15.61 -4.32 -17.83
CA GLU A 411 -15.80 -4.99 -19.13
C GLU A 411 -15.57 -6.51 -19.03
N ARG A 412 -14.44 -6.92 -18.43
CA ARG A 412 -14.10 -8.32 -18.17
C ARG A 412 -15.20 -9.02 -17.37
N CYS A 413 -15.67 -8.41 -16.27
CA CYS A 413 -16.75 -8.97 -15.47
C CYS A 413 -18.06 -9.09 -16.26
N GLN A 414 -18.42 -8.09 -17.08
CA GLN A 414 -19.63 -8.15 -17.90
C GLN A 414 -19.56 -9.29 -18.93
N SER A 415 -18.41 -9.48 -19.57
CA SER A 415 -18.17 -10.57 -20.52
C SER A 415 -18.36 -11.94 -19.87
N HIS A 416 -17.70 -12.19 -18.72
CA HIS A 416 -17.80 -13.46 -18.02
C HIS A 416 -19.18 -13.71 -17.41
N LEU A 417 -19.85 -12.67 -16.92
CA LEU A 417 -21.24 -12.78 -16.45
C LEU A 417 -22.14 -13.31 -17.57
N GLN A 418 -22.08 -12.69 -18.76
CA GLN A 418 -22.86 -13.14 -19.91
C GLN A 418 -22.51 -14.57 -20.34
N GLN A 419 -21.22 -14.95 -20.25
CA GLN A 419 -20.77 -16.31 -20.56
C GLN A 419 -21.43 -17.35 -19.64
N TYR A 420 -21.41 -17.12 -18.32
CA TYR A 420 -22.01 -18.04 -17.36
C TYR A 420 -23.54 -18.09 -17.46
N GLU A 421 -24.20 -16.95 -17.70
CA GLU A 421 -25.65 -16.88 -17.91
C GLU A 421 -26.08 -17.67 -19.16
N ARG A 422 -25.33 -17.53 -20.28
CA ARG A 422 -25.58 -18.32 -21.50
C ARG A 422 -25.38 -19.81 -21.27
N MET A 423 -24.36 -20.19 -20.49
CA MET A 423 -24.10 -21.57 -20.11
C MET A 423 -25.29 -22.14 -19.34
N LEU A 424 -25.74 -21.45 -18.29
CA LEU A 424 -26.90 -21.83 -17.48
C LEU A 424 -28.17 -21.97 -18.33
N ALA A 425 -28.45 -21.01 -19.23
CA ALA A 425 -29.60 -21.04 -20.11
C ALA A 425 -29.58 -22.21 -21.11
N THR A 426 -28.39 -22.63 -21.55
CA THR A 426 -28.21 -23.76 -22.47
C THR A 426 -28.50 -25.08 -21.76
N VAL A 427 -27.97 -25.24 -20.55
CA VAL A 427 -28.19 -26.46 -19.74
C VAL A 427 -29.66 -26.64 -19.38
N ARG A 428 -30.35 -25.55 -19.03
CA ARG A 428 -31.80 -25.55 -18.73
C ARG A 428 -32.66 -25.92 -19.93
N ARG A 429 -32.30 -25.47 -21.15
CA ARG A 429 -33.02 -25.84 -22.38
C ARG A 429 -32.78 -27.30 -22.80
N GLY A 430 -31.60 -27.84 -22.49
CA GLY A 430 -31.24 -29.24 -22.79
C GLY A 430 -31.81 -30.28 -21.81
N HIS A 431 -32.44 -29.87 -20.71
CA HIS A 431 -33.22 -30.75 -19.84
C HIS A 431 -34.70 -30.59 -20.19
N PRO A 432 -35.35 -31.54 -20.89
CA PRO A 432 -36.80 -31.60 -20.84
C PRO A 432 -37.15 -31.82 -19.37
N THR A 433 -37.92 -30.91 -18.79
CA THR A 433 -38.57 -31.13 -17.50
C THR A 433 -39.47 -32.35 -17.69
N THR A 434 -39.00 -33.52 -17.30
CA THR A 434 -39.85 -34.69 -17.18
C THR A 434 -40.90 -34.34 -16.10
N PRO A 435 -42.20 -34.42 -16.42
CA PRO A 435 -43.28 -34.00 -15.53
C PRO A 435 -43.31 -34.78 -14.21
#